data_AF-A0A8D3CGZ4-F1
#
_entry.id   AF-A0A8D3CGZ4-F1
#
_cell.length_a   1.000
_cell.length_b   1.000
_cell.length_c   1.000
_cell.angle_alpha   90.00
_cell.angle_beta   90.00
_cell.angle_gamma   90.00
#
_symmetry.space_group_name_H-M   'P 1'
#
loop_
_entity.id
_entity.type
_entity.pdbx_description
1 polymer ?
#
loop_
_entity_poly.entity_id
_entity_poly.type
_entity_poly.pdbx_seq_one_letter_code
_entity_poly.pdbx_strand_id
1 'polypeptide(L)'
;MDAADRSAEDGDAPMERARGASTLNTLYHETRQETELLHRQVRVKDNIIADLKARLGRYERVYVSAGDGVGSVALGPSRSLLESLCAEMCKLKQRRSDAQLRASRLEEEIQRLSVQLREKELELESVRCQPEHEKEREIQRLRSALEERERAEATRAVLCTSLVEEADQLRGQLGTTVKVCQELLARLEKEKEGGGGDVVVEVAAQQQKAKTAESSDVSGVNAQVLQLQEENKQLKQRVAYVQGLNSQWQKYDSSREDYIRGLCQRLKESTGQGLLPGLGSVTTGLLHQEISRLNGLLEGKMSECARLGIEVEEIRRHDQERIQTLEQQVLIYTEDFKSERTDRERAQGHIQDLKEQVYQLKQQLHKQQGATRETRDVVPMCRVHIGHRISSRRHKDNTEHLLRTTAETQQQPVAAAAEAAATTPSPAWSDILLGLSELQCPRCQAKFSDTDTAEYLKHWEECAKL
;
A
#
# COMPACT_ATOMS: atom_id res chain seq x y z
N MET A 1 45.42 -33.02 -169.05
CA MET A 1 46.41 -31.96 -168.84
C MET A 1 45.68 -30.83 -168.14
N ASP A 2 45.07 -31.10 -167.00
CA ASP A 2 45.67 -31.23 -165.64
C ASP A 2 45.72 -29.82 -165.02
N ALA A 3 45.37 -29.55 -163.78
CA ALA A 3 44.57 -30.15 -162.72
C ALA A 3 44.63 -29.09 -161.59
N ALA A 4 43.58 -28.96 -160.78
CA ALA A 4 43.59 -28.33 -159.44
C ALA A 4 43.82 -26.80 -159.38
N ASP A 5 43.22 -25.99 -158.51
CA ASP A 5 42.13 -26.14 -157.54
C ASP A 5 41.67 -24.72 -157.14
N ARG A 6 40.54 -24.65 -156.45
CA ARG A 6 39.71 -23.50 -156.10
C ARG A 6 40.28 -22.61 -154.97
N SER A 7 39.61 -21.45 -154.80
CA SER A 7 39.49 -20.57 -153.60
C SER A 7 40.36 -19.30 -153.65
N ALA A 8 39.83 -18.08 -153.85
CA ALA A 8 38.97 -17.25 -152.98
C ALA A 8 39.68 -16.76 -151.69
N GLU A 9 39.64 -15.44 -151.47
CA GLU A 9 40.09 -14.67 -150.28
C GLU A 9 41.58 -14.25 -150.20
N ASP A 10 41.93 -13.04 -150.68
CA ASP A 10 43.18 -12.36 -150.22
C ASP A 10 43.19 -10.82 -150.36
N GLY A 11 42.02 -10.17 -150.23
CA GLY A 11 41.87 -8.71 -150.41
C GLY A 11 41.65 -7.86 -149.15
N ASP A 12 41.14 -8.42 -148.04
CA ASP A 12 40.68 -7.67 -146.85
C ASP A 12 41.63 -7.75 -145.63
N ALA A 13 42.61 -8.67 -145.65
CA ALA A 13 43.54 -8.91 -144.54
C ALA A 13 44.43 -7.72 -144.11
N PRO A 14 44.91 -6.82 -144.98
CA PRO A 14 45.74 -5.69 -144.53
C PRO A 14 44.93 -4.55 -143.90
N MET A 15 43.66 -4.37 -144.28
CA MET A 15 42.82 -3.28 -143.76
C MET A 15 42.27 -3.61 -142.36
N GLU A 16 41.94 -4.88 -142.09
CA GLU A 16 41.57 -5.33 -140.74
C GLU A 16 42.73 -5.26 -139.74
N ARG A 17 43.97 -5.58 -140.15
CA ARG A 17 45.16 -5.41 -139.29
C ARG A 17 45.45 -3.94 -138.98
N ALA A 18 45.28 -3.05 -139.95
CA ALA A 18 45.42 -1.60 -139.72
C ALA A 18 44.35 -1.07 -138.75
N ARG A 19 43.09 -1.55 -138.88
CA ARG A 19 42.01 -1.22 -137.93
C ARG A 19 42.29 -1.77 -136.53
N GLY A 20 42.72 -3.03 -136.41
CA GLY A 20 43.11 -3.65 -135.14
C GLY A 20 44.27 -2.91 -134.45
N ALA A 21 45.29 -2.47 -135.20
CA ALA A 21 46.38 -1.66 -134.68
C ALA A 21 45.89 -0.29 -134.18
N SER A 22 44.94 0.35 -134.87
CA SER A 22 44.35 1.61 -134.41
C SER A 22 43.51 1.48 -133.14
N THR A 23 42.74 0.38 -133.00
CA THR A 23 41.95 0.07 -131.80
C THR A 23 42.87 -0.19 -130.60
N LEU A 24 43.93 -0.99 -130.78
CA LEU A 24 44.91 -1.25 -129.74
C LEU A 24 45.64 0.02 -129.28
N ASN A 25 45.96 0.92 -130.22
CA ASN A 25 46.60 2.19 -129.88
C ASN A 25 45.65 3.10 -129.08
N THR A 26 44.36 3.10 -129.42
CA THR A 26 43.33 3.85 -128.69
C THR A 26 43.19 3.30 -127.27
N LEU A 27 43.03 1.99 -127.11
CA LEU A 27 42.95 1.33 -125.80
C LEU A 27 44.22 1.55 -124.96
N TYR A 28 45.40 1.55 -125.59
CA TYR A 28 46.66 1.86 -124.91
C TYR A 28 46.68 3.28 -124.36
N HIS A 29 46.27 4.27 -125.17
CA HIS A 29 46.19 5.66 -124.72
C HIS A 29 45.09 5.89 -123.68
N GLU A 30 43.95 5.22 -123.79
CA GLU A 30 42.88 5.25 -122.78
C GLU A 30 43.35 4.66 -121.46
N THR A 31 43.99 3.49 -121.47
CA THR A 31 44.57 2.86 -120.27
C THR A 31 45.65 3.75 -119.65
N ARG A 32 46.47 4.42 -120.48
CA ARG A 32 47.46 5.38 -120.03
C ARG A 32 46.80 6.61 -119.37
N GLN A 33 45.71 7.11 -119.94
CA GLN A 33 44.96 8.22 -119.38
C GLN A 33 44.28 7.84 -118.06
N GLU A 34 43.72 6.63 -117.97
CA GLU A 34 43.09 6.09 -116.76
C GLU A 34 44.13 5.89 -115.65
N THR A 35 45.30 5.34 -115.98
CA THR A 35 46.40 5.20 -115.01
C THR A 35 46.92 6.56 -114.53
N GLU A 36 46.98 7.59 -115.40
CA GLU A 36 47.32 8.96 -114.99
C GLU A 36 46.24 9.57 -114.07
N LEU A 37 44.96 9.32 -114.34
CA LEU A 37 43.85 9.80 -113.53
C LEU A 37 43.85 9.16 -112.12
N LEU A 38 44.04 7.84 -112.05
CA LEU A 38 44.15 7.11 -110.79
C LEU A 38 45.36 7.58 -109.98
N HIS A 39 46.52 7.82 -110.62
CA HIS A 39 47.69 8.39 -109.94
C HIS A 39 47.41 9.76 -109.31
N ARG A 40 46.68 10.63 -110.00
CA ARG A 40 46.27 11.94 -109.44
C ARG A 40 45.35 11.76 -108.24
N GLN A 41 44.40 10.82 -108.31
CA GLN A 41 43.46 10.56 -107.22
C GLN A 41 44.17 10.01 -105.96
N VAL A 42 45.15 9.12 -106.14
CA VAL A 42 45.99 8.61 -105.03
C VAL A 42 46.72 9.76 -104.35
N ARG A 43 47.37 10.65 -105.12
CA ARG A 43 48.07 11.82 -104.56
C ARG A 43 47.18 12.73 -103.73
N VAL A 44 45.94 12.97 -104.17
CA VAL A 44 44.97 13.78 -103.41
C VAL A 44 44.61 13.09 -102.10
N LYS A 45 44.37 11.77 -102.12
CA LYS A 45 44.07 11.00 -100.90
C LYS A 45 45.25 11.00 -99.93
N ASP A 46 46.48 10.85 -100.42
CA ASP A 46 47.68 10.90 -99.58
C ASP A 46 47.87 12.26 -98.90
N ASN A 47 47.59 13.36 -99.60
CA ASN A 47 47.63 14.70 -99.02
C ASN A 47 46.58 14.89 -97.90
N ILE A 48 45.37 14.37 -98.07
CA ILE A 48 44.33 14.42 -97.04
C ILE A 48 44.74 13.60 -95.81
N ILE A 49 45.30 12.40 -96.03
CA ILE A 49 45.80 11.56 -94.94
C ILE A 49 46.93 12.28 -94.18
N ALA A 50 47.83 12.97 -94.89
CA ALA A 50 48.89 13.75 -94.27
C ALA A 50 48.35 14.91 -93.41
N ASP A 51 47.34 15.66 -93.89
CA ASP A 51 46.71 16.72 -93.10
C ASP A 51 45.99 16.17 -91.86
N LEU A 52 45.23 15.08 -92.00
CA LEU A 52 44.56 14.44 -90.87
C LEU A 52 45.56 13.92 -89.83
N LYS A 53 46.68 13.32 -90.26
CA LYS A 53 47.77 12.93 -89.38
C LYS A 53 48.39 14.12 -88.67
N ALA A 54 48.60 15.24 -89.37
CA ALA A 54 49.13 16.46 -88.77
C ALA A 54 48.15 17.08 -87.75
N ARG A 55 46.84 17.02 -88.02
CA ARG A 55 45.78 17.47 -87.10
C ARG A 55 45.74 16.61 -85.84
N LEU A 56 45.74 15.28 -85.99
CA LEU A 56 45.81 14.36 -84.85
C LEU A 56 47.07 14.58 -84.03
N GLY A 57 48.23 14.72 -84.69
CA GLY A 57 49.49 15.02 -84.02
C GLY A 57 49.47 16.34 -83.24
N ARG A 58 48.62 17.33 -83.61
CA ARG A 58 48.42 18.55 -82.81
C ARG A 58 47.58 18.27 -81.55
N TYR A 59 46.50 17.50 -81.66
CA TYR A 59 45.70 17.11 -80.49
C TYR A 59 46.48 16.21 -79.53
N GLU A 60 47.23 15.25 -80.05
CA GLU A 60 48.11 14.40 -79.28
C GLU A 60 49.23 15.21 -78.63
N ARG A 61 49.83 16.20 -79.31
CA ARG A 61 50.84 17.06 -78.67
C ARG A 61 50.24 17.96 -77.59
N VAL A 62 49.00 18.41 -77.72
CA VAL A 62 48.26 19.11 -76.66
C VAL A 62 47.98 18.18 -75.46
N TYR A 63 47.76 16.89 -75.70
CA TYR A 63 47.52 15.89 -74.66
C TYR A 63 48.82 15.35 -74.03
N VAL A 64 49.91 15.23 -74.79
CA VAL A 64 51.21 14.73 -74.37
C VAL A 64 52.04 15.83 -73.69
N SER A 65 51.91 17.10 -74.10
CA SER A 65 52.41 18.23 -73.28
C SER A 65 51.66 18.40 -71.95
N ALA A 66 50.53 17.70 -71.76
CA ALA A 66 49.88 17.59 -70.45
C ALA A 66 50.40 16.40 -69.62
N GLY A 67 51.23 15.53 -70.21
CA GLY A 67 51.68 14.27 -69.60
C GLY A 67 53.13 14.22 -69.14
N ASP A 68 54.04 15.05 -69.67
CA ASP A 68 55.46 14.99 -69.29
C ASP A 68 56.03 16.34 -68.82
N GLY A 69 56.63 16.31 -67.64
CA GLY A 69 56.97 17.48 -66.84
C GLY A 69 58.05 18.37 -67.46
N VAL A 70 57.76 19.68 -67.50
CA VAL A 70 58.53 20.81 -66.98
C VAL A 70 57.77 22.08 -67.41
N GLY A 71 57.28 22.85 -66.44
CA GLY A 71 56.58 24.11 -66.69
C GLY A 71 55.10 23.97 -67.02
N SER A 72 54.33 23.44 -66.06
CA SER A 72 52.86 23.41 -66.13
C SER A 72 52.30 24.83 -66.09
N VAL A 73 52.06 25.44 -67.26
CA VAL A 73 51.00 26.44 -67.39
C VAL A 73 49.69 25.66 -67.32
N ALA A 74 49.21 25.49 -66.09
CA ALA A 74 47.98 24.79 -65.78
C ALA A 74 46.81 25.48 -66.47
N LEU A 75 46.36 24.94 -67.61
CA LEU A 75 44.97 25.07 -68.05
C LEU A 75 44.12 24.17 -67.15
N GLY A 76 43.97 24.58 -65.89
CA GLY A 76 43.18 23.95 -64.85
C GLY A 76 43.05 24.91 -63.66
N PRO A 77 41.96 24.85 -62.87
CA PRO A 77 41.79 25.74 -61.72
C PRO A 77 43.02 25.67 -60.80
N SER A 78 43.43 26.82 -60.25
CA SER A 78 44.65 26.93 -59.42
C SER A 78 44.67 25.86 -58.33
N ARG A 79 45.81 25.19 -58.13
CA ARG A 79 45.98 24.12 -57.13
C ARG A 79 45.47 24.52 -55.73
N SER A 80 45.68 25.77 -55.31
CA SER A 80 45.17 26.33 -54.05
C SER A 80 43.64 26.35 -53.95
N LEU A 81 42.94 26.60 -55.07
CA LEU A 81 41.47 26.57 -55.13
C LEU A 81 40.97 25.13 -54.99
N LEU A 82 41.62 24.17 -55.66
CA LEU A 82 41.28 22.75 -55.51
C LEU A 82 41.50 22.26 -54.08
N GLU A 83 42.63 22.61 -53.46
CA GLU A 83 42.91 22.26 -52.05
C GLU A 83 41.90 22.92 -51.09
N SER A 84 41.53 24.19 -51.32
CA SER A 84 40.51 24.89 -50.54
C SER A 84 39.11 24.27 -50.69
N LEU A 85 38.70 23.92 -51.92
CA LEU A 85 37.42 23.25 -52.18
C LEU A 85 37.39 21.84 -51.58
N CYS A 86 38.50 21.09 -51.66
CA CYS A 86 38.63 19.80 -50.99
C CYS A 86 38.51 19.95 -49.47
N ALA A 87 39.14 20.96 -48.87
CA ALA A 87 39.04 21.23 -47.44
C ALA A 87 37.60 21.62 -47.03
N GLU A 88 36.92 22.46 -47.79
CA GLU A 88 35.52 22.82 -47.54
C GLU A 88 34.59 21.62 -47.75
N MET A 89 34.82 20.78 -48.76
CA MET A 89 34.10 19.52 -48.92
C MET A 89 34.28 18.59 -47.72
N CYS A 90 35.51 18.47 -47.19
CA CYS A 90 35.76 17.69 -45.98
C CYS A 90 35.04 18.27 -44.75
N LYS A 91 35.06 19.60 -44.57
CA LYS A 91 34.32 20.28 -43.49
C LYS A 91 32.81 20.06 -43.61
N LEU A 92 32.24 20.16 -44.81
CA LEU A 92 30.83 19.93 -45.06
C LEU A 92 30.44 18.47 -44.82
N LYS A 93 31.28 17.51 -45.23
CA LYS A 93 31.08 16.09 -44.92
C LYS A 93 31.09 15.83 -43.42
N GLN A 94 32.03 16.44 -42.69
CA GLN A 94 32.09 16.33 -41.23
C GLN A 94 30.84 16.92 -40.58
N ARG A 95 30.45 18.15 -40.94
CA ARG A 95 29.23 18.79 -40.42
C ARG A 95 27.97 17.98 -40.70
N ARG A 96 27.86 17.38 -41.88
CA ARG A 96 26.76 16.48 -42.24
C ARG A 96 26.77 15.22 -41.35
N SER A 97 27.93 14.61 -41.13
CA SER A 97 28.08 13.45 -40.25
C SER A 97 27.70 13.79 -38.81
N ASP A 98 28.16 14.93 -38.28
CA ASP A 98 27.85 15.39 -36.93
C ASP A 98 26.36 15.70 -36.76
N ALA A 99 25.74 16.33 -37.76
CA ALA A 99 24.30 16.58 -37.77
C ALA A 99 23.50 15.29 -37.81
N GLN A 100 23.96 14.29 -38.58
CA GLN A 100 23.33 12.97 -38.64
C GLN A 100 23.43 12.24 -37.30
N LEU A 101 24.59 12.27 -36.63
CA LEU A 101 24.75 11.70 -35.29
C LEU A 101 23.85 12.39 -34.26
N ARG A 102 23.72 13.72 -34.33
CA ARG A 102 22.79 14.46 -33.46
C ARG A 102 21.34 14.10 -33.73
N ALA A 103 20.95 13.97 -35.00
CA ALA A 103 19.61 13.55 -35.39
C ALA A 103 19.30 12.14 -34.84
N SER A 104 20.21 11.17 -34.99
CA SER A 104 20.03 9.83 -34.44
C SER A 104 19.91 9.82 -32.91
N ARG A 105 20.68 10.65 -32.19
CA ARG A 105 20.53 10.78 -30.72
C ARG A 105 19.18 11.36 -30.32
N LEU A 106 18.68 12.37 -31.05
CA LEU A 106 17.36 12.94 -30.81
C LEU A 106 16.26 11.94 -31.14
N GLU A 107 16.40 11.14 -32.20
CA GLU A 107 15.47 10.07 -32.54
C GLU A 107 15.42 9.00 -31.44
N GLU A 108 16.58 8.57 -30.92
CA GLU A 108 16.65 7.65 -29.78
C GLU A 108 15.99 8.24 -28.52
N GLU A 109 16.20 9.53 -28.24
CA GLU A 109 15.58 10.21 -27.11
C GLU A 109 14.06 10.34 -27.27
N ILE A 110 13.58 10.71 -28.47
CA ILE A 110 12.15 10.74 -28.79
C ILE A 110 11.55 9.35 -28.64
N GLN A 111 12.22 8.30 -29.09
CA GLN A 111 11.75 6.92 -28.92
C GLN A 111 11.66 6.54 -27.43
N ARG A 112 12.68 6.84 -26.62
CA ARG A 112 12.66 6.59 -25.17
C ARG A 112 11.52 7.33 -24.49
N LEU A 113 11.36 8.62 -24.77
CA LEU A 113 10.28 9.44 -24.22
C LEU A 113 8.91 8.96 -24.68
N SER A 114 8.77 8.51 -25.93
CA SER A 114 7.52 7.95 -26.45
C SER A 114 7.12 6.65 -25.73
N VAL A 115 8.10 5.80 -25.40
CA VAL A 115 7.87 4.60 -24.60
C VAL A 115 7.44 4.96 -23.18
N GLN A 116 8.16 5.86 -22.52
CA GLN A 116 7.80 6.33 -21.17
C GLN A 116 6.41 6.98 -21.13
N LEU A 117 6.07 7.78 -22.14
CA LEU A 117 4.75 8.38 -22.25
C LEU A 117 3.66 7.31 -22.36
N ARG A 118 3.88 6.30 -23.22
CA ARG A 118 2.94 5.19 -23.37
C ARG A 118 2.78 4.38 -22.08
N GLU A 119 3.87 4.12 -21.36
CA GLU A 119 3.83 3.45 -20.05
C GLU A 119 2.99 4.26 -19.06
N LYS A 120 3.18 5.59 -19.02
CA LYS A 120 2.40 6.48 -18.15
C LYS A 120 0.93 6.58 -18.56
N GLU A 121 0.64 6.59 -19.86
CA GLU A 121 -0.73 6.52 -20.37
C GLU A 121 -1.42 5.21 -19.97
N LEU A 122 -0.70 4.07 -20.01
CA LEU A 122 -1.21 2.77 -19.56
C LEU A 122 -1.43 2.73 -18.04
N GLU A 123 -0.52 3.29 -17.24
CA GLU A 123 -0.71 3.43 -15.79
C GLU A 123 -1.96 4.27 -15.47
N LEU A 124 -2.12 5.41 -16.15
CA LEU A 124 -3.31 6.27 -15.98
C LEU A 124 -4.59 5.54 -16.41
N GLU A 125 -4.57 4.83 -17.53
CA GLU A 125 -5.74 4.09 -18.00
C GLU A 125 -6.10 2.93 -17.06
N SER A 126 -5.09 2.25 -16.49
CA SER A 126 -5.29 1.24 -15.45
C SER A 126 -6.02 1.83 -14.23
N VAL A 127 -5.55 2.98 -13.73
CA VAL A 127 -6.22 3.69 -12.62
C VAL A 127 -7.62 4.16 -13.02
N ARG A 128 -7.82 4.63 -14.26
CA ARG A 128 -9.16 5.04 -14.74
C ARG A 128 -10.13 3.87 -14.79
N CYS A 129 -9.69 2.73 -15.33
CA CYS A 129 -10.49 1.51 -15.46
C CYS A 129 -10.77 0.80 -14.12
N GLN A 130 -10.03 1.14 -13.05
CA GLN A 130 -10.31 0.59 -11.73
C GLN A 130 -11.74 0.94 -11.26
N PRO A 131 -12.48 -0.04 -10.71
CA PRO A 131 -13.79 0.20 -10.12
C PRO A 131 -13.78 1.26 -9.00
N GLU A 132 -14.83 2.05 -8.90
CA GLU A 132 -14.93 3.15 -7.91
C GLU A 132 -14.78 2.66 -6.47
N HIS A 133 -15.36 1.52 -6.14
CA HIS A 133 -15.27 0.95 -4.79
C HIS A 133 -13.83 0.56 -4.39
N GLU A 134 -12.96 0.20 -5.33
CA GLU A 134 -11.54 -0.08 -5.04
C GLU A 134 -10.78 1.22 -4.77
N LYS A 135 -11.07 2.27 -5.56
CA LYS A 135 -10.54 3.62 -5.33
C LYS A 135 -10.98 4.16 -3.97
N GLU A 136 -12.26 3.98 -3.61
CA GLU A 136 -12.79 4.39 -2.31
C GLU A 136 -12.13 3.65 -1.14
N ARG A 137 -11.90 2.34 -1.26
CA ARG A 137 -11.16 1.55 -0.27
C ARG A 137 -9.73 2.06 -0.10
N GLU A 138 -9.03 2.35 -1.19
CA GLU A 138 -7.66 2.91 -1.15
C GLU A 138 -7.65 4.31 -0.52
N ILE A 139 -8.60 5.17 -0.87
CA ILE A 139 -8.75 6.50 -0.27
C ILE A 139 -9.00 6.38 1.24
N GLN A 140 -9.86 5.47 1.68
CA GLN A 140 -10.09 5.23 3.11
C GLN A 140 -8.83 4.75 3.81
N ARG A 141 -8.09 3.80 3.21
CA ARG A 141 -6.80 3.32 3.74
C ARG A 141 -5.80 4.47 3.90
N LEU A 142 -5.65 5.31 2.87
CA LEU A 142 -4.74 6.45 2.89
C LEU A 142 -5.16 7.51 3.92
N ARG A 143 -6.47 7.77 4.08
CA ARG A 143 -6.98 8.67 5.12
C ARG A 143 -6.67 8.14 6.52
N SER A 144 -6.93 6.87 6.78
CA SER A 144 -6.62 6.25 8.08
C SER A 144 -5.12 6.32 8.40
N ALA A 145 -4.26 6.06 7.40
CA ALA A 145 -2.80 6.16 7.56
C ALA A 145 -2.34 7.61 7.81
N LEU A 146 -2.98 8.59 7.14
CA LEU A 146 -2.71 10.01 7.36
C LEU A 146 -3.10 10.42 8.78
N GLU A 147 -4.30 10.05 9.24
CA GLU A 147 -4.75 10.37 10.60
C GLU A 147 -3.87 9.71 11.66
N GLU A 148 -3.40 8.48 11.44
CA GLU A 148 -2.45 7.82 12.35
C GLU A 148 -1.12 8.57 12.41
N ARG A 149 -0.61 9.01 11.26
CA ARG A 149 0.58 9.84 11.20
C ARG A 149 0.38 11.17 11.93
N GLU A 150 -0.75 11.84 11.75
CA GLU A 150 -1.08 13.10 12.44
C GLU A 150 -1.16 12.88 13.97
N ARG A 151 -1.77 11.78 14.43
CA ARG A 151 -1.80 11.43 15.87
C ARG A 151 -0.39 11.18 16.42
N ALA A 152 0.45 10.47 15.66
CA ALA A 152 1.84 10.23 16.05
C ALA A 152 2.65 11.54 16.09
N GLU A 153 2.45 12.42 15.12
CA GLU A 153 3.09 13.75 15.07
C GLU A 153 2.62 14.65 16.22
N ALA A 154 1.33 14.65 16.56
CA ALA A 154 0.80 15.38 17.72
C ALA A 154 1.40 14.86 19.03
N THR A 155 1.48 13.53 19.20
CA THR A 155 2.11 12.92 20.37
C THR A 155 3.59 13.29 20.45
N ARG A 156 4.30 13.25 19.32
CA ARG A 156 5.71 13.66 19.24
C ARG A 156 5.88 15.12 19.64
N ALA A 157 5.00 16.01 19.18
CA ALA A 157 5.05 17.43 19.52
C ALA A 157 4.89 17.67 21.03
N VAL A 158 3.91 17.02 21.67
CA VAL A 158 3.69 17.12 23.12
C VAL A 158 4.89 16.59 23.92
N LEU A 159 5.48 15.47 23.49
CA LEU A 159 6.69 14.96 24.13
C LEU A 159 7.87 15.92 23.96
N CYS A 160 8.04 16.52 22.78
CA CYS A 160 9.07 17.54 22.56
C CYS A 160 8.86 18.77 23.45
N THR A 161 7.63 19.27 23.61
CA THR A 161 7.36 20.42 24.49
C THR A 161 7.63 20.06 25.95
N SER A 162 7.18 18.89 26.41
CA SER A 162 7.43 18.41 27.79
C SER A 162 8.93 18.29 28.08
N LEU A 163 9.71 17.73 27.15
CA LEU A 163 11.16 17.61 27.31
C LEU A 163 11.86 18.97 27.34
N VAL A 164 11.37 19.95 26.58
CA VAL A 164 11.89 21.33 26.62
C VAL A 164 11.58 21.97 27.96
N GLU A 165 10.34 21.83 28.45
CA GLU A 165 9.90 22.33 29.76
C GLU A 165 10.71 21.73 30.92
N GLU A 166 10.93 20.40 30.91
CA GLU A 166 11.79 19.73 31.89
C GLU A 166 13.24 20.24 31.83
N ALA A 167 13.78 20.43 30.62
CA ALA A 167 15.12 20.96 30.46
C ALA A 167 15.23 22.41 30.98
N ASP A 168 14.21 23.25 30.77
CA ASP A 168 14.13 24.60 31.33
C ASP A 168 13.97 24.59 32.85
N GLN A 169 13.18 23.67 33.40
CA GLN A 169 13.03 23.50 34.84
C GLN A 169 14.37 23.10 35.49
N LEU A 170 15.09 22.14 34.90
CA LEU A 170 16.41 21.73 35.37
C LEU A 170 17.43 22.86 35.26
N ARG A 171 17.41 23.64 34.18
CA ARG A 171 18.23 24.86 34.04
C ARG A 171 17.89 25.88 35.15
N GLY A 172 16.62 26.08 35.44
CA GLY A 172 16.15 26.96 36.52
C GLY A 172 16.63 26.49 37.89
N GLN A 173 16.46 25.21 38.20
CA GLN A 173 16.95 24.60 39.44
C GLN A 173 18.46 24.74 39.58
N LEU A 174 19.23 24.44 38.53
CA LEU A 174 20.68 24.63 38.52
C LEU A 174 21.04 26.11 38.73
N GLY A 175 20.30 27.04 38.12
CA GLY A 175 20.48 28.47 38.37
C GLY A 175 20.25 28.86 39.83
N THR A 176 19.24 28.28 40.49
CA THR A 176 19.00 28.52 41.93
C THR A 176 20.09 27.92 42.82
N THR A 177 20.55 26.70 42.53
CA THR A 177 21.63 26.08 43.30
C THR A 177 22.95 26.83 43.12
N VAL A 178 23.24 27.33 41.92
CA VAL A 178 24.39 28.21 41.67
C VAL A 178 24.30 29.49 42.50
N LYS A 179 23.13 30.15 42.57
CA LYS A 179 22.94 31.34 43.43
C LYS A 179 23.16 31.03 44.90
N VAL A 180 22.62 29.92 45.41
CA VAL A 180 22.84 29.47 46.79
C VAL A 180 24.33 29.22 47.06
N CYS A 181 25.03 28.54 46.14
CA CYS A 181 26.47 28.33 46.25
C CYS A 181 27.26 29.65 46.26
N GLN A 182 26.88 30.62 45.42
CA GLN A 182 27.48 31.96 45.41
C GLN A 182 27.24 32.71 46.72
N GLU A 183 26.03 32.65 47.28
CA GLU A 183 25.72 33.24 48.59
C GLU A 183 26.51 32.61 49.73
N LEU A 184 26.65 31.28 49.73
CA LEU A 184 27.46 30.56 50.71
C LEU A 184 28.94 30.94 50.60
N LEU A 185 29.48 31.03 49.39
CA LEU A 185 30.84 31.51 49.15
C LEU A 185 31.02 32.95 49.67
N ALA A 186 30.08 33.85 49.37
CA ALA A 186 30.13 35.24 49.86
C ALA A 186 30.02 35.32 51.40
N ARG A 187 29.27 34.43 52.05
CA ARG A 187 29.22 34.33 53.52
C ARG A 187 30.56 33.83 54.09
N LEU A 188 31.15 32.80 53.50
CA LEU A 188 32.45 32.28 53.91
C LEU A 188 33.58 33.30 53.70
N GLU A 189 33.51 34.11 52.64
CA GLU A 189 34.44 35.22 52.41
C GLU A 189 34.27 36.32 53.45
N LYS A 190 33.02 36.70 53.79
CA LYS A 190 32.72 37.65 54.87
C LYS A 190 33.13 37.14 56.25
N GLU A 191 32.98 35.86 56.53
CA GLU A 191 33.45 35.22 57.78
C GLU A 191 34.99 35.19 57.84
N LYS A 192 35.68 35.01 56.71
CA LYS A 192 37.15 35.13 56.64
C LYS A 192 37.65 36.56 56.82
N GLU A 193 36.89 37.55 56.35
CA GLU A 193 37.19 38.98 56.54
C GLU A 193 36.76 39.50 57.92
N GLY A 194 35.80 38.84 58.57
CA GLY A 194 35.21 39.23 59.84
C GLY A 194 35.27 38.13 60.90
N GLY A 195 36.43 37.96 61.52
CA GLY A 195 36.56 37.41 62.87
C GLY A 195 36.49 35.88 62.99
N GLY A 196 37.63 35.29 63.36
CA GLY A 196 37.65 33.96 63.96
C GLY A 196 36.86 33.91 65.26
N GLY A 197 36.11 32.82 65.46
CA GLY A 197 35.40 32.58 66.71
C GLY A 197 34.35 31.48 66.58
N ASP A 198 34.81 30.24 66.80
CA ASP A 198 34.14 29.16 67.55
C ASP A 198 32.60 29.18 67.67
N VAL A 199 31.91 28.21 67.06
CA VAL A 199 30.86 27.41 67.73
C VAL A 199 30.77 26.04 67.06
N VAL A 200 31.52 25.08 67.63
CA VAL A 200 31.30 23.64 67.43
C VAL A 200 30.37 23.15 68.53
N VAL A 201 29.04 23.23 68.38
CA VAL A 201 28.08 22.36 69.09
C VAL A 201 26.71 22.42 68.38
N GLU A 202 26.41 21.52 67.43
CA GLU A 202 25.01 21.12 67.15
C GLU A 202 24.83 19.86 66.25
N VAL A 203 25.82 18.95 66.18
CA VAL A 203 25.73 17.79 65.25
C VAL A 203 25.27 16.49 65.93
N ALA A 204 25.04 16.49 67.24
CA ALA A 204 24.79 15.24 67.99
C ALA A 204 23.30 14.81 68.08
N ALA A 205 22.34 15.62 67.63
CA ALA A 205 20.91 15.31 67.80
C ALA A 205 20.23 14.66 66.57
N GLN A 206 20.92 14.56 65.42
CA GLN A 206 20.30 14.10 64.16
C GLN A 206 20.38 12.57 63.93
N GLN A 207 21.12 11.82 64.75
CA GLN A 207 21.49 10.41 64.45
C GLN A 207 20.53 9.33 64.96
N GLN A 208 19.48 9.67 65.72
CA GLN A 208 18.50 8.68 66.20
C GLN A 208 17.25 8.54 65.32
N LYS A 209 17.09 9.36 64.26
CA LYS A 209 15.95 9.29 63.34
C LYS A 209 16.20 8.44 62.08
N ALA A 210 17.43 7.93 61.89
CA ALA A 210 17.83 7.19 60.69
C ALA A 210 17.51 5.67 60.74
N LYS A 211 17.32 5.08 61.93
CA LYS A 211 17.17 3.61 62.05
C LYS A 211 15.73 3.08 61.86
N THR A 212 14.74 3.96 61.75
CA THR A 212 13.33 3.61 61.48
C THR A 212 12.87 3.98 60.08
N ALA A 213 13.71 4.67 59.28
CA ALA A 213 13.42 4.98 57.88
C ALA A 213 13.89 3.87 56.91
N GLU A 214 14.96 3.14 57.26
CA GLU A 214 15.55 2.11 56.39
C GLU A 214 14.63 0.89 56.17
N SER A 215 13.69 0.57 57.07
CA SER A 215 12.78 -0.57 56.86
C SER A 215 11.65 -0.28 55.86
N SER A 216 11.28 0.99 55.67
CA SER A 216 10.26 1.41 54.70
C SER A 216 10.83 1.52 53.29
N ASP A 217 12.07 2.00 53.15
CA ASP A 217 12.76 2.07 51.86
C ASP A 217 13.16 0.67 51.35
N VAL A 218 13.53 -0.26 52.24
CA VAL A 218 13.83 -1.66 51.87
C VAL A 218 12.58 -2.38 51.35
N SER A 219 11.39 -2.05 51.85
CA SER A 219 10.11 -2.56 51.34
C SER A 219 9.82 -2.08 49.91
N GLY A 220 9.98 -0.78 49.65
CA GLY A 220 9.81 -0.20 48.31
C GLY A 220 10.84 -0.69 47.29
N VAL A 221 12.12 -0.79 47.71
CA VAL A 221 13.20 -1.36 46.89
C VAL A 221 12.94 -2.84 46.60
N ASN A 222 12.46 -3.63 47.57
CA ASN A 222 12.10 -5.02 47.34
C ASN A 222 10.91 -5.18 46.37
N ALA A 223 9.89 -4.32 46.47
CA ALA A 223 8.79 -4.31 45.51
C ALA A 223 9.27 -3.96 44.09
N GLN A 224 10.17 -2.99 43.97
CA GLN A 224 10.77 -2.60 42.69
C GLN A 224 11.69 -3.70 42.12
N VAL A 225 12.43 -4.41 42.98
CA VAL A 225 13.22 -5.58 42.58
C VAL A 225 12.32 -6.71 42.07
N LEU A 226 11.19 -6.99 42.73
CA LEU A 226 10.23 -7.99 42.27
C LEU A 226 9.59 -7.59 40.92
N GLN A 227 9.23 -6.32 40.75
CA GLN A 227 8.72 -5.81 39.48
C GLN A 227 9.76 -5.96 38.36
N LEU A 228 11.01 -5.54 38.60
CA LEU A 228 12.10 -5.68 37.64
C LEU A 228 12.41 -7.15 37.32
N GLN A 229 12.26 -8.06 38.30
CA GLN A 229 12.42 -9.50 38.07
C GLN A 229 11.33 -10.06 37.16
N GLU A 230 10.08 -9.64 37.34
CA GLU A 230 8.96 -10.05 36.49
C GLU A 230 9.08 -9.46 35.08
N GLU A 231 9.45 -8.18 34.95
CA GLU A 231 9.75 -7.55 33.66
C GLU A 231 10.91 -8.26 32.96
N ASN A 232 11.97 -8.62 33.69
CA ASN A 232 13.10 -9.37 33.13
C ASN A 232 12.68 -10.77 32.65
N LYS A 233 11.76 -11.42 33.35
CA LYS A 233 11.19 -12.72 32.95
C LYS A 233 10.33 -12.58 31.69
N GLN A 234 9.51 -11.53 31.60
CA GLN A 234 8.70 -11.24 30.41
C GLN A 234 9.59 -10.90 29.21
N LEU A 235 10.65 -10.11 29.40
CA LEU A 235 11.62 -9.82 28.35
C LEU A 235 12.33 -11.09 27.87
N LYS A 236 12.73 -11.98 28.78
CA LYS A 236 13.31 -13.30 28.42
C LYS A 236 12.34 -14.14 27.60
N GLN A 237 11.06 -14.17 27.94
CA GLN A 237 10.03 -14.88 27.16
C GLN A 237 9.86 -14.26 25.76
N ARG A 238 9.82 -12.93 25.65
CA ARG A 238 9.75 -12.22 24.36
C ARG A 238 10.97 -12.48 23.50
N VAL A 239 12.17 -12.47 24.09
CA VAL A 239 13.41 -12.80 23.38
C VAL A 239 13.37 -14.24 22.87
N ALA A 240 12.96 -15.21 23.69
CA ALA A 240 12.83 -16.60 23.26
C ALA A 240 11.82 -16.76 22.12
N TYR A 241 10.69 -16.04 22.18
CA TYR A 241 9.69 -16.02 21.12
C TYR A 241 10.25 -15.47 19.80
N VAL A 242 10.91 -14.31 19.84
CA VAL A 242 11.54 -13.70 18.66
C VAL A 242 12.66 -14.59 18.10
N GLN A 243 13.46 -15.23 18.96
CA GLN A 243 14.47 -16.20 18.54
C GLN A 243 13.84 -17.42 17.84
N GLY A 244 12.69 -17.89 18.34
CA GLY A 244 11.91 -18.95 17.70
C GLY A 244 11.42 -18.56 16.32
N LEU A 245 10.84 -17.35 16.19
CA LEU A 245 10.41 -16.80 14.90
C LEU A 245 11.59 -16.61 13.94
N ASN A 246 12.71 -16.08 14.41
CA ASN A 246 13.92 -15.90 13.60
C ASN A 246 14.45 -17.25 13.11
N SER A 247 14.45 -18.28 13.97
CA SER A 247 14.83 -19.63 13.57
C SER A 247 13.91 -20.22 12.51
N GLN A 248 12.60 -19.94 12.59
CA GLN A 248 11.63 -20.34 11.55
C GLN A 248 11.87 -19.59 10.24
N TRP A 249 12.12 -18.28 10.31
CA TRP A 249 12.40 -17.46 9.15
C TRP A 249 13.69 -17.87 8.46
N GLN A 250 14.77 -18.14 9.19
CA GLN A 250 16.03 -18.66 8.66
C GLN A 250 15.85 -20.03 7.97
N LYS A 251 15.01 -20.91 8.52
CA LYS A 251 14.69 -22.20 7.87
C LYS A 251 13.91 -22.00 6.58
N TYR A 252 12.94 -21.10 6.58
CA TYR A 252 12.20 -20.75 5.38
C TYR A 252 13.11 -20.16 4.31
N ASP A 253 13.97 -19.22 4.69
CA ASP A 253 14.90 -18.56 3.78
C ASP A 253 15.91 -19.56 3.20
N SER A 254 16.49 -20.43 4.04
CA SER A 254 17.37 -21.51 3.59
C SER A 254 16.66 -22.46 2.60
N SER A 255 15.43 -22.89 2.91
CA SER A 255 14.62 -23.76 2.05
C SER A 255 14.26 -23.09 0.72
N ARG A 256 13.91 -21.81 0.77
CA ARG A 256 13.64 -20.98 -0.42
C ARG A 256 14.87 -20.86 -1.29
N GLU A 257 16.03 -20.58 -0.70
CA GLU A 257 17.30 -20.49 -1.42
C GLU A 257 17.73 -21.85 -2.01
N ASP A 258 17.51 -22.97 -1.31
CA ASP A 258 17.69 -24.32 -1.85
C ASP A 258 16.77 -24.60 -3.04
N TYR A 259 15.51 -24.19 -2.96
CA TYR A 259 14.55 -24.32 -4.05
C TYR A 259 14.96 -23.49 -5.28
N ILE A 260 15.40 -22.25 -5.06
CA ILE A 260 15.93 -21.38 -6.12
C ILE A 260 17.19 -21.98 -6.74
N ARG A 261 18.12 -22.50 -5.93
CA ARG A 261 19.30 -23.24 -6.43
C ARG A 261 18.89 -24.43 -7.30
N GLY A 262 17.91 -25.21 -6.87
CA GLY A 262 17.37 -26.34 -7.64
C GLY A 262 16.69 -25.93 -8.95
N LEU A 263 15.99 -24.79 -8.98
CA LEU A 263 15.45 -24.22 -10.22
C LEU A 263 16.55 -23.78 -11.17
N CYS A 264 17.54 -23.03 -10.68
CA CYS A 264 18.69 -22.59 -11.46
C CYS A 264 19.49 -23.77 -12.02
N GLN A 265 19.62 -24.86 -11.26
CA GLN A 265 20.27 -26.08 -11.72
C GLN A 265 19.46 -26.77 -12.83
N ARG A 266 18.15 -26.97 -12.66
CA ARG A 266 17.28 -27.51 -13.73
C ARG A 266 17.28 -26.65 -14.99
N LEU A 267 17.37 -25.33 -14.84
CA LEU A 267 17.47 -24.40 -15.96
C LEU A 267 18.83 -24.51 -16.66
N LYS A 268 19.92 -24.71 -15.91
CA LYS A 268 21.26 -25.00 -16.47
C LYS A 268 21.32 -26.37 -17.16
N GLU A 269 20.69 -27.39 -16.61
CA GLU A 269 20.62 -28.74 -17.20
C GLU A 269 19.83 -28.72 -18.51
N SER A 270 18.69 -28.02 -18.54
CA SER A 270 17.88 -27.84 -19.75
C SER A 270 18.53 -26.94 -20.81
N THR A 271 19.34 -25.96 -20.40
CA THR A 271 20.09 -25.07 -21.32
C THR A 271 21.39 -25.73 -21.80
N GLY A 272 22.04 -26.55 -20.96
CA GLY A 272 23.29 -27.26 -21.26
C GLY A 272 23.15 -28.42 -22.25
N GLN A 273 21.91 -28.85 -22.55
CA GLN A 273 21.60 -29.85 -23.58
C GLN A 273 21.37 -29.25 -24.98
N GLY A 274 21.56 -27.94 -25.15
CA GLY A 274 21.37 -27.19 -26.40
C GLY A 274 22.42 -27.38 -27.51
N LEU A 275 23.14 -28.51 -27.57
CA LEU A 275 24.10 -28.81 -28.66
C LEU A 275 23.57 -29.81 -29.71
N LEU A 276 22.29 -30.20 -29.69
CA LEU A 276 21.68 -31.01 -30.74
C LEU A 276 20.30 -30.46 -31.18
N PRO A 277 20.08 -30.19 -32.48
CA PRO A 277 18.80 -29.70 -32.98
C PRO A 277 17.80 -30.85 -33.11
N GLY A 278 16.82 -30.92 -32.20
CA GLY A 278 15.73 -31.89 -32.29
C GLY A 278 14.72 -31.92 -31.14
N LEU A 279 15.00 -31.33 -29.96
CA LEU A 279 14.15 -31.47 -28.76
C LEU A 279 13.34 -30.22 -28.34
N GLY A 280 13.20 -29.20 -29.19
CA GLY A 280 12.45 -27.97 -28.88
C GLY A 280 10.95 -28.16 -28.58
N SER A 281 10.39 -29.35 -28.81
CA SER A 281 8.98 -29.68 -28.52
C SER A 281 8.74 -30.02 -27.04
N VAL A 282 9.70 -30.65 -26.37
CA VAL A 282 9.52 -31.13 -24.98
C VAL A 282 9.53 -29.97 -23.98
N THR A 283 10.41 -28.98 -24.17
CA THR A 283 10.50 -27.80 -23.30
C THR A 283 9.28 -26.91 -23.42
N THR A 284 8.74 -26.74 -24.62
CA THR A 284 7.51 -26.00 -24.87
C THR A 284 6.30 -26.70 -24.24
N GLY A 285 6.23 -28.04 -24.29
CA GLY A 285 5.19 -28.83 -23.63
C GLY A 285 5.23 -28.74 -22.10
N LEU A 286 6.42 -28.76 -21.50
CA LEU A 286 6.58 -28.60 -20.05
C LEU A 286 6.18 -27.20 -19.56
N LEU A 287 6.50 -26.16 -20.33
CA LEU A 287 6.05 -24.80 -20.03
C LEU A 287 4.53 -24.66 -20.11
N HIS A 288 3.89 -25.25 -21.13
CA HIS A 288 2.42 -25.25 -21.25
C HIS A 288 1.76 -26.03 -20.11
N GLN A 289 2.36 -27.15 -19.69
CA GLN A 289 1.88 -27.93 -18.55
C GLN A 289 2.00 -27.15 -17.24
N GLU A 290 3.11 -26.42 -17.04
CA GLU A 290 3.31 -25.59 -15.86
C GLU A 290 2.39 -24.36 -15.86
N ILE A 291 2.17 -23.72 -17.02
CA ILE A 291 1.17 -22.64 -17.17
C ILE A 291 -0.22 -23.17 -16.80
N SER A 292 -0.58 -24.36 -17.27
CA SER A 292 -1.87 -24.99 -16.94
C SER A 292 -1.99 -25.30 -15.44
N ARG A 293 -0.92 -25.81 -14.83
CA ARG A 293 -0.86 -26.10 -13.39
C ARG A 293 -0.99 -24.83 -12.55
N LEU A 294 -0.26 -23.77 -12.92
CA LEU A 294 -0.30 -22.48 -12.24
C LEU A 294 -1.66 -21.80 -12.40
N ASN A 295 -2.26 -21.88 -13.59
CA ASN A 295 -3.61 -21.37 -13.84
C ASN A 295 -4.64 -22.12 -12.99
N GLY A 296 -4.56 -23.46 -12.91
CA GLY A 296 -5.45 -24.24 -12.04
C GLY A 296 -5.24 -23.93 -10.54
N LEU A 297 -4.00 -23.70 -10.11
CA LEU A 297 -3.71 -23.27 -8.74
C LEU A 297 -4.27 -21.87 -8.45
N LEU A 298 -4.13 -20.94 -9.40
CA LEU A 298 -4.68 -19.59 -9.31
C LEU A 298 -6.20 -19.62 -9.23
N GLU A 299 -6.86 -20.39 -10.10
CA GLU A 299 -8.31 -20.57 -10.11
C GLU A 299 -8.81 -21.20 -8.79
N GLY A 300 -8.07 -22.19 -8.26
CA GLY A 300 -8.32 -22.76 -6.94
C GLY A 300 -8.20 -21.73 -5.82
N LYS A 301 -7.17 -20.87 -5.88
CA LYS A 301 -6.97 -19.79 -4.89
C LYS A 301 -8.03 -18.70 -5.01
N MET A 302 -8.43 -18.33 -6.21
CA MET A 302 -9.54 -17.40 -6.45
C MET A 302 -10.87 -17.96 -5.89
N SER A 303 -11.12 -19.25 -6.11
CA SER A 303 -12.30 -19.94 -5.56
C SER A 303 -12.27 -19.98 -4.03
N GLU A 304 -11.10 -20.22 -3.43
CA GLU A 304 -10.91 -20.17 -1.98
C GLU A 304 -11.12 -18.75 -1.42
N CYS A 305 -10.61 -17.71 -2.10
CA CYS A 305 -10.87 -16.32 -1.74
C CYS A 305 -12.36 -15.98 -1.82
N ALA A 306 -13.08 -16.46 -2.86
CA ALA A 306 -14.51 -16.27 -2.97
C ALA A 306 -15.26 -16.95 -1.82
N ARG A 307 -14.88 -18.18 -1.45
CA ARG A 307 -15.46 -18.91 -0.32
C ARG A 307 -15.21 -18.17 1.00
N LEU A 308 -13.98 -17.74 1.26
CA LEU A 308 -13.63 -16.97 2.45
C LEU A 308 -14.37 -15.62 2.50
N GLY A 309 -14.60 -14.99 1.34
CA GLY A 309 -15.42 -13.78 1.25
C GLY A 309 -16.86 -14.00 1.72
N ILE A 310 -17.46 -15.14 1.36
CA ILE A 310 -18.80 -15.52 1.83
C ILE A 310 -18.79 -15.78 3.34
N GLU A 311 -17.80 -16.53 3.85
CA GLU A 311 -17.68 -16.82 5.29
C GLU A 311 -17.52 -15.56 6.14
N VAL A 312 -16.72 -14.59 5.69
CA VAL A 312 -16.58 -13.30 6.36
C VAL A 312 -17.90 -12.54 6.38
N GLU A 313 -18.65 -12.54 5.28
CA GLU A 313 -19.95 -11.86 5.22
C GLU A 313 -21.01 -12.54 6.09
N GLU A 314 -20.97 -13.88 6.21
CA GLU A 314 -21.80 -14.62 7.15
C GLU A 314 -21.48 -14.28 8.60
N ILE A 315 -20.19 -14.23 8.98
CA ILE A 315 -19.78 -13.81 10.33
C ILE A 315 -20.24 -12.38 10.59
N ARG A 316 -20.03 -11.46 9.64
CA ARG A 316 -20.47 -10.06 9.74
C ARG A 316 -21.98 -9.96 9.97
N ARG A 317 -22.78 -10.79 9.29
CA ARG A 317 -24.23 -10.86 9.49
C ARG A 317 -24.58 -11.34 10.90
N HIS A 318 -23.96 -12.42 11.37
CA HIS A 318 -24.20 -12.93 12.73
C HIS A 318 -23.81 -11.92 13.81
N ASP A 319 -22.67 -11.25 13.64
CA ASP A 319 -22.24 -10.19 14.56
C ASP A 319 -23.22 -9.02 14.55
N GLN A 320 -23.75 -8.64 13.38
CA GLN A 320 -24.75 -7.59 13.27
C GLN A 320 -26.07 -7.95 13.96
N GLU A 321 -26.54 -9.20 13.83
CA GLU A 321 -27.72 -9.72 14.54
C GLU A 321 -27.50 -9.74 16.07
N ARG A 322 -26.30 -10.14 16.50
CA ARG A 322 -25.91 -10.14 17.93
C ARG A 322 -25.86 -8.72 18.49
N ILE A 323 -25.27 -7.77 17.76
CA ILE A 323 -25.22 -6.36 18.16
C ILE A 323 -26.64 -5.81 18.29
N GLN A 324 -27.51 -6.03 17.30
CA GLN A 324 -28.91 -5.59 17.37
C GLN A 324 -29.64 -6.16 18.58
N THR A 325 -29.41 -7.44 18.89
CA THR A 325 -30.02 -8.08 20.07
C THR A 325 -29.53 -7.42 21.37
N LEU A 326 -28.23 -7.15 21.47
CA LEU A 326 -27.65 -6.47 22.63
C LEU A 326 -28.14 -5.02 22.75
N GLU A 327 -28.28 -4.30 21.65
CA GLU A 327 -28.85 -2.95 21.62
C GLU A 327 -30.29 -2.95 22.15
N GLN A 328 -31.11 -3.91 21.73
CA GLN A 328 -32.47 -4.06 22.26
C GLN A 328 -32.48 -4.40 23.75
N GLN A 329 -31.59 -5.27 24.22
CA GLN A 329 -31.46 -5.57 25.65
C GLN A 329 -31.08 -4.32 26.45
N VAL A 330 -30.14 -3.51 25.96
CA VAL A 330 -29.74 -2.25 26.62
C VAL A 330 -30.91 -1.28 26.65
N LEU A 331 -31.71 -1.18 25.57
CA LEU A 331 -32.91 -0.34 25.55
C LEU A 331 -33.94 -0.79 26.59
N ILE A 332 -34.25 -2.09 26.64
CA ILE A 332 -35.19 -2.67 27.61
C ILE A 332 -34.70 -2.41 29.03
N TYR A 333 -33.45 -2.72 29.35
CA TYR A 333 -32.92 -2.47 30.69
C TYR A 333 -32.91 -0.99 31.05
N THR A 334 -32.61 -0.11 30.10
CA THR A 334 -32.67 1.33 30.34
C THR A 334 -34.08 1.78 30.67
N GLU A 335 -35.09 1.24 29.98
CA GLU A 335 -36.50 1.52 30.26
C GLU A 335 -36.96 0.92 31.60
N ASP A 336 -36.52 -0.30 31.93
CA ASP A 336 -36.79 -0.95 33.21
C ASP A 336 -36.20 -0.15 34.37
N PHE A 337 -34.95 0.31 34.28
CA PHE A 337 -34.35 1.16 35.31
C PHE A 337 -35.06 2.50 35.45
N LYS A 338 -35.51 3.10 34.34
CA LYS A 338 -36.27 4.36 34.38
C LYS A 338 -37.64 4.16 35.03
N SER A 339 -38.37 3.12 34.62
CA SER A 339 -39.69 2.81 35.17
C SER A 339 -39.60 2.47 36.66
N GLU A 340 -38.63 1.64 37.04
CA GLU A 340 -38.37 1.30 38.44
C GLU A 340 -38.02 2.53 39.28
N ARG A 341 -37.23 3.47 38.74
CA ARG A 341 -36.97 4.74 39.40
C ARG A 341 -38.25 5.55 39.59
N THR A 342 -39.09 5.67 38.55
CA THR A 342 -40.37 6.39 38.67
C THR A 342 -41.32 5.73 39.67
N ASP A 343 -41.29 4.41 39.77
CA ASP A 343 -42.07 3.65 40.75
C ASP A 343 -41.58 3.90 42.17
N ARG A 344 -40.25 3.92 42.37
CA ARG A 344 -39.66 4.29 43.66
C ARG A 344 -40.00 5.72 44.05
N GLU A 345 -39.93 6.66 43.13
CA GLU A 345 -40.29 8.06 43.38
C GLU A 345 -41.77 8.20 43.77
N ARG A 346 -42.68 7.47 43.08
CA ARG A 346 -44.10 7.39 43.46
C ARG A 346 -44.31 6.78 44.84
N ALA A 347 -43.64 5.66 45.13
CA ALA A 347 -43.73 5.01 46.44
C ALA A 347 -43.20 5.91 47.56
N GLN A 348 -42.11 6.63 47.34
CA GLN A 348 -41.58 7.62 48.28
C GLN A 348 -42.57 8.77 48.50
N GLY A 349 -43.24 9.26 47.45
CA GLY A 349 -44.32 10.24 47.55
C GLY A 349 -45.47 9.74 48.44
N HIS A 350 -45.98 8.54 48.19
CA HIS A 350 -47.03 7.94 49.02
C HIS A 350 -46.62 7.74 50.48
N ILE A 351 -45.37 7.36 50.74
CA ILE A 351 -44.84 7.26 52.11
C ILE A 351 -44.83 8.63 52.78
N GLN A 352 -44.45 9.68 52.05
CA GLN A 352 -44.44 11.04 52.58
C GLN A 352 -45.85 11.53 52.90
N ASP A 353 -46.82 11.30 52.00
CA ASP A 353 -48.24 11.63 52.22
C ASP A 353 -48.79 10.88 53.44
N LEU A 354 -48.51 9.59 53.57
CA LEU A 354 -48.92 8.79 54.73
C LEU A 354 -48.27 9.28 56.02
N LYS A 355 -46.99 9.67 56.01
CA LYS A 355 -46.33 10.27 57.17
C LYS A 355 -47.01 11.56 57.59
N GLU A 356 -47.42 12.40 56.63
CA GLU A 356 -48.14 13.64 56.91
C GLU A 356 -49.53 13.37 57.48
N GLN A 357 -50.28 12.41 56.92
CA GLN A 357 -51.57 11.98 57.47
C GLN A 357 -51.43 11.44 58.90
N VAL A 358 -50.42 10.60 59.16
CA VAL A 358 -50.12 10.10 60.51
C VAL A 358 -49.77 11.25 61.46
N TYR A 359 -49.00 12.24 61.01
CA TYR A 359 -48.69 13.42 61.80
C TYR A 359 -49.94 14.23 62.15
N GLN A 360 -50.81 14.49 61.16
CA GLN A 360 -52.09 15.19 61.35
C GLN A 360 -53.01 14.42 62.31
N LEU A 361 -53.16 13.10 62.13
CA LEU A 361 -53.93 12.25 63.03
C LEU A 361 -53.38 12.26 64.45
N LYS A 362 -52.05 12.15 64.62
CA LYS A 362 -51.40 12.28 65.94
C LYS A 362 -51.69 13.63 66.58
N GLN A 363 -51.67 14.72 65.81
CA GLN A 363 -51.98 16.06 66.32
C GLN A 363 -53.46 16.17 66.73
N GLN A 364 -54.38 15.59 65.94
CA GLN A 364 -55.80 15.50 66.30
C GLN A 364 -56.01 14.69 67.59
N LEU A 365 -55.30 13.57 67.74
CA LEU A 365 -55.37 12.71 68.92
C LEU A 365 -54.82 13.43 70.17
N HIS A 366 -53.73 14.18 70.05
CA HIS A 366 -53.21 15.04 71.14
C HIS A 366 -54.20 16.16 71.50
N LYS A 367 -54.84 16.79 70.51
CA LYS A 367 -55.90 17.79 70.75
C LYS A 367 -57.10 17.17 71.46
N GLN A 368 -57.54 15.97 71.07
CA GLN A 368 -58.61 15.23 71.74
C GLN A 368 -58.21 14.82 73.17
N GLN A 369 -57.01 14.27 73.38
CA GLN A 369 -56.53 13.90 74.72
C GLN A 369 -56.34 15.12 75.65
N GLY A 370 -55.95 16.27 75.10
CA GLY A 370 -55.93 17.56 75.80
C GLY A 370 -57.33 18.00 76.24
N ALA A 371 -58.33 17.89 75.36
CA ALA A 371 -59.73 18.19 75.67
C ALA A 371 -60.39 17.15 76.62
N THR A 372 -59.95 15.89 76.58
CA THR A 372 -60.48 14.82 77.44
C THR A 372 -59.94 14.92 78.87
N ARG A 373 -58.81 15.61 79.10
CA ARG A 373 -58.33 15.93 80.44
C ARG A 373 -59.18 16.98 81.16
N GLU A 374 -59.95 17.79 80.43
CA GLU A 374 -60.93 18.74 80.98
C GLU A 374 -62.34 18.14 81.15
N THR A 375 -62.61 16.96 80.56
CA THR A 375 -63.92 16.29 80.66
C THR A 375 -63.80 14.94 81.33
N ARG A 376 -63.53 14.96 82.64
CA ARG A 376 -63.65 13.77 83.50
C ARG A 376 -65.08 13.69 84.02
N ASP A 377 -65.98 13.16 83.20
CA ASP A 377 -67.09 12.32 83.67
C ASP A 377 -67.82 11.66 82.50
N VAL A 378 -68.30 10.45 82.76
CA VAL A 378 -69.13 9.56 81.93
C VAL A 378 -68.38 8.60 80.99
N VAL A 379 -68.08 7.45 81.57
CA VAL A 379 -67.88 6.14 80.95
C VAL A 379 -69.12 5.72 80.14
N PRO A 380 -68.96 5.02 79.01
CA PRO A 380 -69.85 3.88 78.76
C PRO A 380 -69.06 2.58 78.52
N MET A 381 -69.35 1.58 79.38
CA MET A 381 -69.13 0.17 79.09
C MET A 381 -69.98 -0.25 77.90
N CYS A 382 -69.48 -1.10 77.01
CA CYS A 382 -70.31 -2.07 76.30
C CYS A 382 -69.52 -3.34 75.94
N ARG A 383 -70.25 -4.44 75.98
CA ARG A 383 -69.82 -5.83 76.19
C ARG A 383 -69.37 -6.55 74.91
N VAL A 384 -68.51 -7.55 75.12
CA VAL A 384 -68.06 -8.60 74.20
C VAL A 384 -69.23 -9.37 73.57
N HIS A 385 -69.14 -9.71 72.27
CA HIS A 385 -69.70 -10.95 71.72
C HIS A 385 -68.76 -11.55 70.65
N ILE A 386 -68.25 -12.75 70.95
CA ILE A 386 -67.61 -13.68 70.02
C ILE A 386 -68.73 -14.55 69.43
N GLY A 387 -68.80 -14.69 68.11
CA GLY A 387 -69.73 -15.61 67.44
C GLY A 387 -69.46 -15.77 65.95
N HIS A 388 -69.03 -16.96 65.53
CA HIS A 388 -68.95 -17.40 64.13
C HIS A 388 -70.35 -17.60 63.51
N ARG A 389 -70.53 -17.30 62.21
CA ARG A 389 -70.97 -18.24 61.15
C ARG A 389 -71.32 -17.54 59.83
N ILE A 390 -71.01 -18.28 58.76
CA ILE A 390 -71.19 -18.06 57.32
C ILE A 390 -72.68 -17.95 56.92
N SER A 391 -73.06 -17.07 55.98
CA SER A 391 -73.94 -17.41 54.84
C SER A 391 -74.10 -16.28 53.80
N SER A 392 -73.71 -16.64 52.57
CA SER A 392 -74.27 -16.28 51.25
C SER A 392 -75.67 -15.63 51.20
N ARG A 393 -75.82 -14.56 50.39
CA ARG A 393 -76.72 -14.51 49.22
C ARG A 393 -76.61 -13.21 48.39
N ARG A 394 -76.58 -13.46 47.08
CA ARG A 394 -76.61 -12.69 45.81
C ARG A 394 -77.41 -11.37 45.71
N HIS A 395 -77.13 -10.70 44.56
CA HIS A 395 -77.88 -9.69 43.77
C HIS A 395 -77.52 -8.21 44.06
N LYS A 396 -77.30 -7.30 43.09
CA LYS A 396 -77.63 -7.25 41.65
C LYS A 396 -76.72 -6.22 40.94
N ASP A 397 -76.40 -6.53 39.68
CA ASP A 397 -75.56 -5.78 38.73
C ASP A 397 -76.03 -4.35 38.43
N ASN A 398 -75.06 -3.50 38.06
CA ASN A 398 -75.25 -2.53 36.98
C ASN A 398 -73.99 -2.50 36.11
N THR A 399 -74.13 -2.92 34.86
CA THR A 399 -73.12 -2.98 33.81
C THR A 399 -73.63 -2.16 32.64
N GLU A 400 -72.78 -1.33 32.05
CA GLU A 400 -72.90 -0.89 30.64
C GLU A 400 -71.49 -0.95 30.04
N HIS A 401 -71.21 -1.96 29.21
CA HIS A 401 -71.24 -2.00 27.73
C HIS A 401 -69.86 -1.67 27.11
N LEU A 402 -69.07 -2.68 26.73
CA LEU A 402 -69.01 -3.35 25.41
C LEU A 402 -68.60 -2.43 24.25
N LEU A 403 -67.54 -2.81 23.54
CA LEU A 403 -67.64 -3.24 22.14
C LEU A 403 -66.45 -4.14 21.75
N ARG A 404 -66.78 -5.17 20.97
CA ARG A 404 -65.93 -6.23 20.40
C ARG A 404 -66.23 -6.26 18.90
N THR A 405 -65.24 -6.60 18.08
CA THR A 405 -65.44 -7.20 16.75
C THR A 405 -64.25 -8.16 16.49
N THR A 406 -64.46 -9.49 16.56
CA THR A 406 -64.72 -10.47 15.45
C THR A 406 -63.44 -10.83 14.67
N ALA A 407 -63.10 -12.07 14.30
CA ALA A 407 -63.78 -13.36 14.19
C ALA A 407 -62.69 -14.49 14.27
N GLU A 408 -62.96 -15.69 14.81
CA GLU A 408 -63.23 -16.95 14.08
C GLU A 408 -62.09 -17.36 13.12
N THR A 409 -61.50 -18.55 13.03
CA THR A 409 -61.83 -19.95 13.35
C THR A 409 -60.61 -20.72 12.75
N GLN A 410 -59.98 -21.77 13.31
CA GLN A 410 -60.38 -23.19 13.21
C GLN A 410 -59.22 -24.10 13.70
N GLN A 411 -59.59 -25.17 14.42
CA GLN A 411 -59.00 -26.52 14.45
C GLN A 411 -57.67 -26.85 15.18
N GLN A 412 -57.87 -27.31 16.43
CA GLN A 412 -57.23 -28.42 17.17
C GLN A 412 -57.24 -29.79 16.41
N PRO A 413 -56.77 -30.93 16.99
CA PRO A 413 -55.57 -31.28 17.79
C PRO A 413 -55.04 -32.70 17.41
N VAL A 414 -54.28 -33.37 18.31
CA VAL A 414 -54.16 -34.82 18.63
C VAL A 414 -52.68 -35.12 18.95
N ALA A 415 -52.26 -35.21 20.22
CA ALA A 415 -52.37 -36.35 21.17
C ALA A 415 -51.51 -37.56 20.73
N ALA A 416 -50.82 -38.33 21.57
CA ALA A 416 -50.87 -38.50 23.02
C ALA A 416 -49.59 -39.25 23.51
N ALA A 417 -49.40 -39.19 24.83
CA ALA A 417 -48.94 -40.25 25.73
C ALA A 417 -47.46 -40.73 25.62
N ALA A 418 -46.61 -40.46 26.62
CA ALA A 418 -46.49 -41.13 27.94
C ALA A 418 -45.77 -42.48 27.76
N GLU A 419 -44.57 -42.72 28.30
CA GLU A 419 -44.15 -43.02 29.69
C GLU A 419 -42.66 -43.47 29.56
N ALA A 420 -41.75 -43.50 30.52
CA ALA A 420 -41.64 -43.12 31.91
C ALA A 420 -40.13 -43.21 32.25
N ALA A 421 -39.61 -42.27 33.02
CA ALA A 421 -38.48 -42.51 33.92
C ALA A 421 -38.52 -41.45 35.01
N ALA A 422 -38.94 -41.87 36.20
CA ALA A 422 -39.03 -41.07 37.40
C ALA A 422 -37.69 -41.02 38.11
N THR A 423 -37.25 -39.81 38.47
CA THR A 423 -36.63 -39.51 39.78
C THR A 423 -36.84 -38.03 40.12
N THR A 424 -37.18 -37.79 41.37
CA THR A 424 -37.69 -36.58 42.04
C THR A 424 -36.55 -35.61 42.47
N PRO A 425 -36.78 -34.58 43.32
CA PRO A 425 -37.37 -33.28 43.00
C PRO A 425 -36.45 -32.09 43.42
N SER A 426 -36.68 -30.90 42.85
CA SER A 426 -36.13 -29.61 43.33
C SER A 426 -36.55 -29.35 44.78
N PRO A 427 -35.68 -28.79 45.66
CA PRO A 427 -35.62 -27.32 45.83
C PRO A 427 -34.27 -26.76 46.35
N ALA A 428 -33.79 -25.60 45.85
CA ALA A 428 -32.95 -24.63 46.62
C ALA A 428 -32.39 -23.46 45.77
N TRP A 429 -33.11 -22.97 44.76
CA TRP A 429 -32.71 -21.72 44.08
C TRP A 429 -33.15 -20.45 44.84
N SER A 430 -33.85 -20.61 45.97
CA SER A 430 -34.38 -19.51 46.77
C SER A 430 -33.35 -18.88 47.73
N ASP A 431 -32.21 -19.55 48.00
CA ASP A 431 -31.19 -19.04 48.92
C ASP A 431 -30.10 -18.18 48.26
N ILE A 432 -30.04 -18.14 46.92
CA ILE A 432 -29.06 -17.32 46.18
C ILE A 432 -29.56 -15.88 45.96
N LEU A 433 -30.86 -15.62 46.12
CA LEU A 433 -31.48 -14.32 45.83
C LEU A 433 -31.63 -13.39 47.04
N LEU A 434 -31.14 -13.77 48.23
CA LEU A 434 -31.22 -12.96 49.46
C LEU A 434 -29.85 -12.46 49.98
N GLY A 435 -28.76 -12.63 49.23
CA GLY A 435 -27.40 -12.34 49.70
C GLY A 435 -26.56 -11.35 48.88
N LEU A 436 -27.13 -10.70 47.86
CA LEU A 436 -26.37 -9.83 46.94
C LEU A 436 -26.34 -8.34 47.34
N SER A 437 -26.77 -7.99 48.56
CA SER A 437 -26.80 -6.61 49.06
C SER A 437 -25.59 -6.19 49.91
N GLU A 438 -24.50 -6.97 49.84
CA GLU A 438 -23.25 -6.73 50.57
C GLU A 438 -22.06 -6.63 49.60
N LEU A 439 -21.43 -5.45 49.53
CA LEU A 439 -20.18 -5.21 48.84
C LEU A 439 -19.04 -5.87 49.63
N GLN A 440 -18.26 -6.74 48.96
CA GLN A 440 -17.15 -7.44 49.60
C GLN A 440 -15.80 -6.96 49.08
N CYS A 441 -14.85 -6.70 49.98
CA CYS A 441 -13.48 -6.36 49.60
C CYS A 441 -12.76 -7.63 49.12
N PRO A 442 -12.24 -7.69 47.88
CA PRO A 442 -11.65 -8.92 47.33
C PRO A 442 -10.33 -9.33 47.99
N ARG A 443 -9.69 -8.44 48.76
CA ARG A 443 -8.40 -8.70 49.43
C ARG A 443 -8.56 -9.29 50.83
N CYS A 444 -9.37 -8.68 51.69
CA CYS A 444 -9.55 -9.10 53.07
C CYS A 444 -10.92 -9.73 53.34
N GLN A 445 -11.78 -9.82 52.32
CA GLN A 445 -13.14 -10.36 52.38
C GLN A 445 -14.08 -9.64 53.36
N ALA A 446 -13.70 -8.44 53.83
CA ALA A 446 -14.57 -7.59 54.65
C ALA A 446 -15.83 -7.20 53.87
N LYS A 447 -16.97 -7.25 54.57
CA LYS A 447 -18.31 -7.06 54.02
C LYS A 447 -18.84 -5.69 54.41
N PHE A 448 -19.47 -5.02 53.46
CA PHE A 448 -20.04 -3.69 53.59
C PHE A 448 -21.45 -3.71 53.02
N SER A 449 -22.37 -2.96 53.60
CA SER A 449 -23.72 -2.85 53.05
C SER A 449 -23.71 -1.96 51.79
N ASP A 450 -24.67 -2.16 50.88
CA ASP A 450 -24.81 -1.30 49.69
C ASP A 450 -25.05 0.19 50.03
N THR A 451 -25.49 0.51 51.26
CA THR A 451 -25.65 1.89 51.72
C THR A 451 -24.33 2.54 52.15
N ASP A 452 -23.28 1.75 52.40
CA ASP A 452 -21.98 2.20 52.93
C ASP A 452 -20.89 2.19 51.85
N THR A 453 -21.25 2.49 50.60
CA THR A 453 -20.34 2.53 49.43
C THR A 453 -19.12 3.43 49.64
N ALA A 454 -19.27 4.55 50.36
CA ALA A 454 -18.15 5.44 50.68
C ALA A 454 -17.14 4.81 51.66
N GLU A 455 -17.62 4.03 52.63
CA GLU A 455 -16.76 3.32 53.58
C GLU A 455 -16.10 2.10 52.91
N TYR A 456 -16.81 1.43 52.00
CA TYR A 456 -16.25 0.38 51.16
C TYR A 456 -15.09 0.88 50.29
N LEU A 457 -15.25 2.00 49.58
CA LEU A 457 -14.20 2.57 48.73
C LEU A 457 -13.00 3.04 49.54
N LYS A 458 -13.25 3.69 50.69
CA LYS A 458 -12.17 4.08 51.62
C LYS A 458 -11.42 2.86 52.15
N HIS A 459 -12.15 1.81 52.54
CA HIS A 459 -11.55 0.55 52.96
C HIS A 459 -10.79 -0.13 51.84
N TRP A 460 -11.27 -0.07 50.59
CA TRP A 460 -10.58 -0.63 49.43
C TRP A 460 -9.25 0.08 49.16
N GLU A 461 -9.22 1.41 49.31
CA GLU A 461 -7.99 2.20 49.21
C GLU A 461 -7.01 1.91 50.37
N GLU A 462 -7.49 1.72 51.58
CA GLU A 462 -6.67 1.37 52.75
C GLU A 462 -6.16 -0.08 52.68
N CYS A 463 -6.99 -1.02 52.21
CA CYS A 463 -6.65 -2.43 52.04
C CYS A 463 -5.80 -2.70 50.79
N ALA A 464 -5.77 -1.78 49.82
CA ALA A 464 -4.83 -1.81 48.71
C ALA A 464 -3.41 -1.37 49.11
N LYS A 465 -3.31 -0.55 50.17
CA LYS A 465 -2.04 -0.02 50.72
C LYS A 465 -1.39 -0.94 51.76
N LEU A 466 -2.16 -1.87 52.32
CA LEU A 466 -1.69 -3.02 53.11
C LEU A 466 -1.41 -4.21 52.17
#